data_AF-A0A8B9I1G8-F1
#
_entry.id   AF-A0A8B9I1G8-F1
#
_cell.length_a   1.000
_cell.length_b   1.000
_cell.length_c   1.000
_cell.angle_alpha   90.00
_cell.angle_beta   90.00
_cell.angle_gamma   90.00
#
_symmetry.space_group_name_H-M   'P 1'
#
loop_
_entity.id
_entity.type
_entity.pdbx_description
1 polymer ?
#
loop_
_entity_poly.entity_id
_entity_poly.type
_entity_poly.pdbx_seq_one_letter_code
_entity_poly.pdbx_strand_id
1 'polypeptide(L)'
;MWGCSLSLSLCSRLRKRRSTVLDAISYMLYKHEPEQMTEEEMHAELCYAEVLLQMAALSFVEDESMIGFIKAGLKMRTSYLTFKECETLLDKGKDNDAHNHFVGGVNMGIGSFNLMLSLFPARILRLLEFVGFSGNREVGLSHLRHGAATNSLRSILSAFTLLMFNIYITVILGTGECNLAEAEALLKPYTLKFPKVRQLTHSAAND
;
A
#
# COMPACT_ATOMS: atom_id res chain seq x y z
N MET A 1 7.29 -7.94 17.39
CA MET A 1 8.33 -8.33 16.41
C MET A 1 8.22 -9.77 15.84
N TRP A 2 8.04 -10.83 16.65
CA TRP A 2 8.09 -12.25 16.19
C TRP A 2 7.09 -12.61 15.08
N GLY A 3 5.85 -12.12 15.15
CA GLY A 3 4.83 -12.37 14.12
C GLY A 3 5.24 -11.87 12.74
N CYS A 4 5.68 -10.61 12.61
CA CYS A 4 6.15 -10.05 11.35
C CYS A 4 7.38 -10.78 10.80
N SER A 5 8.33 -11.17 11.65
CA SER A 5 9.51 -11.92 11.22
C SER A 5 9.17 -13.31 10.66
N LEU A 6 8.19 -14.00 11.26
CA LEU A 6 7.68 -15.27 10.74
C LEU A 6 6.98 -15.09 9.40
N SER A 7 6.08 -14.10 9.30
CA SER A 7 5.39 -13.77 8.04
C SER A 7 6.37 -13.40 6.92
N LEU A 8 7.42 -12.64 7.21
CA LEU A 8 8.47 -12.29 6.25
C LEU A 8 9.22 -13.53 5.76
N SER A 9 9.51 -14.45 6.68
CA SER A 9 10.22 -15.70 6.37
C SER A 9 9.35 -16.62 5.51
N LEU A 10 8.03 -16.65 5.76
CA LEU A 10 7.08 -17.38 4.92
C LEU A 10 6.96 -16.76 3.53
N CYS A 11 6.72 -15.44 3.44
CA CYS A 11 6.56 -14.75 2.16
C CYS A 11 7.84 -14.82 1.32
N SER A 12 9.02 -14.68 1.94
CA SER A 12 10.30 -14.79 1.22
C SER A 12 10.58 -16.20 0.68
N ARG A 13 9.99 -17.24 1.27
CA ARG A 13 10.06 -18.63 0.77
C ARG A 13 9.07 -18.90 -0.36
N LEU A 14 7.89 -18.29 -0.33
CA LEU A 14 6.83 -18.47 -1.32
C LEU A 14 6.99 -17.54 -2.53
N ARG A 15 7.71 -16.43 -2.36
CA ARG A 15 8.08 -15.50 -3.44
C ARG A 15 8.99 -16.22 -4.45
N LYS A 16 8.72 -16.07 -5.74
CA LYS A 16 9.66 -16.49 -6.79
C LYS A 16 10.93 -15.66 -6.64
N ARG A 17 12.03 -16.29 -6.22
CA ARG A 17 13.33 -15.63 -6.06
C ARG A 17 13.82 -15.22 -7.45
N ARG A 18 13.49 -14.01 -7.91
CA ARG A 18 14.19 -13.36 -9.03
C ARG A 18 15.64 -13.15 -8.60
N SER A 19 16.49 -14.16 -8.79
CA SER A 19 17.92 -13.94 -8.88
C SER A 19 18.15 -13.33 -10.24
N THR A 20 18.02 -12.00 -10.33
CA THR A 20 18.17 -11.20 -11.55
C THR A 20 19.43 -11.53 -12.33
N VAL A 21 20.48 -12.05 -11.68
CA VAL A 21 21.73 -12.43 -12.34
C VAL A 21 21.64 -13.80 -13.03
N LEU A 22 21.07 -14.83 -12.39
CA LEU A 22 20.94 -16.16 -13.00
C LEU A 22 19.83 -16.19 -14.05
N ASP A 23 18.73 -15.48 -13.82
CA ASP A 23 17.62 -15.40 -14.78
C ASP A 23 17.98 -14.54 -16.00
N ALA A 24 18.78 -13.47 -15.84
CA ALA A 24 19.25 -12.68 -17.00
C ALA A 24 20.26 -13.47 -17.87
N ILE A 25 21.12 -14.29 -17.25
CA ILE A 25 22.04 -15.17 -17.96
C ILE A 25 21.26 -16.32 -18.63
N SER A 26 20.28 -16.90 -17.93
CA SER A 26 19.39 -17.93 -18.46
C SER A 26 18.52 -17.41 -19.62
N TYR A 27 17.99 -16.18 -19.53
CA TYR A 27 17.21 -15.52 -20.59
C TYR A 27 18.04 -15.20 -21.84
N MET A 28 19.33 -14.86 -21.69
CA MET A 28 20.23 -14.66 -22.83
C MET A 28 20.63 -15.97 -23.52
N LEU A 29 20.71 -17.09 -22.79
CA LEU A 29 21.15 -18.39 -23.33
C LEU A 29 19.99 -19.27 -23.80
N TYR A 30 18.83 -19.16 -23.16
CA TYR A 30 17.62 -19.91 -23.49
C TYR A 30 16.48 -18.90 -23.62
N LYS A 31 16.03 -18.73 -24.87
CA LYS A 31 14.93 -17.87 -25.29
C LYS A 31 13.58 -18.44 -24.79
N HIS A 32 13.43 -18.56 -23.48
CA HIS A 32 12.22 -19.07 -22.84
C HIS A 32 11.21 -17.93 -22.72
N GLU A 33 9.95 -18.21 -23.09
CA GLU A 33 8.80 -17.36 -22.80
C GLU A 33 8.84 -16.94 -21.31
N PRO A 34 8.55 -15.66 -20.98
CA PRO A 34 8.52 -15.21 -19.60
C PRO A 34 7.45 -16.01 -18.85
N GLU A 35 7.85 -16.95 -17.99
CA GLU A 35 6.93 -17.70 -17.13
C GLU A 35 6.04 -16.72 -16.36
N GLN A 36 4.74 -16.81 -16.61
CA GLN A 36 3.73 -16.02 -15.90
C GLN A 36 3.79 -16.38 -14.41
N MET A 37 3.83 -15.35 -13.57
CA MET A 37 3.84 -15.51 -12.11
C MET A 37 2.51 -16.12 -11.65
N THR A 38 2.56 -17.07 -10.72
CA THR A 38 1.33 -17.68 -10.18
C THR A 38 0.59 -16.68 -9.28
N GLU A 39 -0.71 -16.88 -9.07
CA GLU A 39 -1.51 -16.02 -8.18
C GLU A 39 -1.02 -16.04 -6.74
N GLU A 40 -0.51 -17.19 -6.27
CA GLU A 40 0.09 -17.33 -4.95
C GLU A 40 1.39 -16.53 -4.83
N GLU A 41 2.24 -16.60 -5.86
CA GLU A 41 3.48 -15.84 -5.92
C GLU A 41 3.21 -14.33 -5.91
N MET A 42 2.21 -13.86 -6.69
CA MET A 42 1.80 -12.45 -6.68
C MET A 42 1.34 -11.99 -5.30
N HIS A 43 0.55 -12.81 -4.60
CA HIS A 43 0.14 -12.48 -3.23
C HIS A 43 1.29 -12.55 -2.23
N ALA A 44 2.23 -13.48 -2.39
CA ALA A 44 3.42 -13.55 -1.54
C ALA A 44 4.28 -12.29 -1.69
N GLU A 45 4.40 -11.74 -2.89
CA GLU A 45 5.07 -10.45 -3.15
C GLU A 45 4.37 -9.29 -2.44
N LEU A 46 3.05 -9.19 -2.60
CA LEU A 46 2.25 -8.16 -1.95
C LEU A 46 2.36 -8.23 -0.42
N CYS A 47 2.17 -9.43 0.15
CA CYS A 47 2.30 -9.66 1.58
C CYS A 47 3.71 -9.37 2.10
N TYR A 48 4.75 -9.71 1.33
CA TYR A 48 6.13 -9.36 1.65
C TYR A 48 6.32 -7.84 1.78
N ALA A 49 5.79 -7.07 0.82
CA ALA A 49 5.86 -5.61 0.84
C ALA A 49 5.15 -5.02 2.08
N GLU A 50 3.98 -5.54 2.44
CA GLU A 50 3.22 -5.09 3.61
C GLU A 50 3.91 -5.42 4.94
N VAL A 51 4.45 -6.62 5.06
CA VAL A 51 5.20 -7.03 6.26
C VAL A 51 6.43 -6.14 6.43
N LEU A 52 7.12 -5.77 5.34
CA LEU A 52 8.24 -4.82 5.42
C LEU A 52 7.82 -3.44 5.93
N LEU A 53 6.66 -2.93 5.51
CA LEU A 53 6.09 -1.68 6.03
C LEU A 53 5.79 -1.78 7.52
N GLN A 54 5.12 -2.85 7.94
CA GLN A 54 4.78 -3.09 9.35
C GLN A 54 6.05 -3.22 10.20
N MET A 55 7.08 -3.91 9.71
CA MET A 55 8.37 -3.98 10.40
C MET A 55 9.06 -2.63 10.50
N ALA A 56 9.03 -1.80 9.44
CA ALA A 56 9.60 -0.46 9.49
C ALA A 56 8.87 0.42 10.51
N ALA A 57 7.54 0.37 10.54
CA ALA A 57 6.72 1.07 11.51
C ALA A 57 7.04 0.63 12.95
N LEU A 58 7.14 -0.68 13.20
CA LEU A 58 7.56 -1.20 14.52
C LEU A 58 8.97 -0.74 14.89
N SER A 59 9.92 -0.74 13.95
CA SER A 59 11.28 -0.26 14.20
C SER A 59 11.30 1.23 14.61
N PHE A 60 10.44 2.07 14.06
CA PHE A 60 10.36 3.47 14.50
C PHE A 60 9.79 3.65 15.90
N VAL A 61 8.97 2.71 16.38
CA VAL A 61 8.36 2.77 17.71
C VAL A 61 9.25 2.11 18.76
N GLU A 62 9.93 1.02 18.41
CA GLU A 62 10.71 0.20 19.34
C GLU A 62 12.19 0.62 19.43
N ASP A 63 12.78 1.18 18.37
CA ASP A 63 14.21 1.46 18.28
C ASP A 63 14.47 2.96 18.07
N GLU A 64 14.85 3.65 19.13
CA GLU A 64 15.21 5.07 19.10
C GLU A 64 16.62 5.32 18.53
N SER A 65 17.35 4.27 18.14
CA SER A 65 18.71 4.41 17.61
C SER A 65 18.74 4.87 16.16
N MET A 66 19.74 5.69 15.81
CA MET A 66 19.98 6.15 14.43
C MET A 66 20.13 4.97 13.44
N ILE A 67 20.72 3.85 13.89
CA ILE A 67 20.87 2.63 13.08
C ILE A 67 19.51 1.96 12.84
N GLY A 68 18.62 1.95 13.83
CA GLY A 68 17.23 1.51 13.71
C GLY A 68 16.47 2.30 12.66
N PHE A 69 16.56 3.64 12.71
CA PHE A 69 15.94 4.53 11.72
C PHE A 69 16.43 4.24 10.28
N ILE A 70 17.74 4.05 10.09
CA ILE A 70 18.30 3.71 8.77
C ILE A 70 17.75 2.37 8.28
N LYS A 71 17.73 1.34 9.14
CA LYS A 71 17.20 0.02 8.77
C LYS A 71 15.70 0.08 8.44
N ALA A 72 14.93 0.85 9.19
CA ALA A 72 13.51 1.08 8.92
C ALA A 72 13.31 1.76 7.56
N GLY A 73 14.08 2.81 7.26
CA GLY A 73 14.06 3.49 5.96
C GLY A 73 14.39 2.56 4.79
N LEU A 74 15.41 1.69 4.95
CA LEU A 74 15.74 0.68 3.93
C LEU A 74 14.60 -0.33 3.72
N LYS A 75 13.92 -0.77 4.79
CA LYS A 75 12.74 -1.64 4.68
C LYS A 75 11.58 -0.95 3.96
N MET A 76 11.31 0.32 4.27
CA MET A 76 10.30 1.11 3.55
C MET A 76 10.63 1.22 2.06
N ARG A 77 11.91 1.42 1.72
CA ARG A 77 12.36 1.50 0.33
C ARG A 77 12.11 0.18 -0.41
N THR A 78 12.52 -0.94 0.17
CA THR A 78 12.31 -2.26 -0.41
C THR A 78 10.81 -2.56 -0.57
N SER A 79 10.00 -2.17 0.41
CA SER A 79 8.54 -2.29 0.33
C SER A 79 7.98 -1.49 -0.84
N TYR A 80 8.32 -0.20 -0.95
CA TYR A 80 7.87 0.68 -2.02
C TYR A 80 8.21 0.12 -3.41
N LEU A 81 9.45 -0.33 -3.60
CA LEU A 81 9.88 -0.94 -4.87
C LEU A 81 9.14 -2.24 -5.17
N THR A 82 8.89 -3.08 -4.15
CA THR A 82 8.12 -4.31 -4.34
C THR A 82 6.66 -4.01 -4.72
N PHE A 83 6.04 -2.98 -4.12
CA PHE A 83 4.70 -2.54 -4.55
C PHE A 83 4.70 -2.06 -6.01
N LYS A 84 5.74 -1.33 -6.44
CA LYS A 84 5.89 -0.90 -7.85
C LYS A 84 6.08 -2.10 -8.78
N GLU A 85 6.78 -3.13 -8.36
CA GLU A 85 6.86 -4.39 -9.11
C GLU A 85 5.48 -5.05 -9.22
N CYS A 86 4.74 -5.17 -8.12
CA CYS A 86 3.39 -5.72 -8.10
C CYS A 86 2.40 -4.94 -8.98
N GLU A 87 2.55 -3.61 -9.06
CA GLU A 87 1.74 -2.76 -9.94
C GLU A 87 1.87 -3.17 -11.42
N THR A 88 3.05 -3.59 -11.86
CA THR A 88 3.26 -4.10 -13.24
C THR A 88 2.59 -5.44 -13.52
N LEU A 89 2.00 -6.07 -12.49
CA LEU A 89 1.32 -7.35 -12.56
C LEU A 89 -0.21 -7.22 -12.46
N LEU A 90 -0.75 -6.00 -12.29
CA LEU A 90 -2.18 -5.77 -12.13
C LEU A 90 -3.01 -6.34 -13.30
N ASP A 91 -2.52 -6.23 -14.53
CA ASP A 91 -3.25 -6.70 -15.72
C ASP A 91 -3.04 -8.19 -16.05
N LYS A 92 -2.28 -8.92 -15.22
CA LYS A 92 -1.83 -10.30 -15.51
C LYS A 92 -2.61 -11.39 -14.78
N GLY A 93 -3.49 -11.02 -13.85
CA GLY A 93 -4.29 -11.99 -13.10
C GLY A 93 -5.58 -12.39 -13.81
N LYS A 94 -6.16 -13.49 -13.36
CA LYS A 94 -7.53 -13.87 -13.77
C LYS A 94 -8.53 -13.10 -12.92
N ASP A 95 -9.67 -12.73 -13.50
CA ASP A 95 -10.75 -12.08 -12.75
C ASP A 95 -11.38 -13.07 -11.75
N ASN A 96 -10.84 -13.07 -10.53
CA ASN A 96 -11.29 -13.89 -9.41
C ASN A 96 -11.10 -13.15 -8.08
N ASP A 97 -11.65 -13.71 -7.00
CA ASP A 97 -11.58 -13.08 -5.67
C ASP A 97 -10.14 -12.84 -5.19
N ALA A 98 -9.23 -13.78 -5.45
CA ALA A 98 -7.83 -13.62 -5.09
C ALA A 98 -7.22 -12.42 -5.83
N HIS A 99 -7.42 -12.32 -7.14
CA HIS A 99 -6.93 -11.19 -7.91
C HIS A 99 -7.53 -9.86 -7.45
N ASN A 100 -8.82 -9.82 -7.08
CA ASN A 100 -9.43 -8.64 -6.46
C ASN A 100 -8.74 -8.25 -5.15
N HIS A 101 -8.32 -9.21 -4.33
CA HIS A 101 -7.52 -8.95 -3.13
C HIS A 101 -6.13 -8.41 -3.43
N PHE A 102 -5.49 -8.91 -4.50
CA PHE A 102 -4.21 -8.41 -4.97
C PHE A 102 -4.32 -6.98 -5.49
N VAL A 103 -5.25 -6.72 -6.42
CA VAL A 103 -5.52 -5.39 -7.00
C VAL A 103 -5.82 -4.38 -5.90
N GLY A 104 -6.70 -4.72 -4.97
CA GLY A 104 -7.03 -3.84 -3.85
C GLY A 104 -5.82 -3.53 -2.97
N GLY A 105 -4.96 -4.51 -2.69
CA GLY A 105 -3.76 -4.31 -1.88
C GLY A 105 -2.66 -3.51 -2.56
N VAL A 106 -2.41 -3.75 -3.85
CA VAL A 106 -1.44 -2.98 -4.63
C VAL A 106 -1.88 -1.51 -4.73
N ASN A 107 -3.15 -1.26 -5.05
CA ASN A 107 -3.73 0.08 -5.07
C ASN A 107 -3.64 0.78 -3.70
N MET A 108 -3.94 0.05 -2.61
CA MET A 108 -3.77 0.59 -1.26
C MET A 108 -2.32 1.01 -0.99
N GLY A 109 -1.35 0.16 -1.33
CA GLY A 109 0.07 0.38 -1.04
C GLY A 109 0.67 1.51 -1.86
N ILE A 110 0.52 1.45 -3.20
CA ILE A 110 1.00 2.49 -4.12
C ILE A 110 0.32 3.83 -3.81
N GLY A 111 -0.99 3.80 -3.57
CA GLY A 111 -1.77 4.96 -3.24
C GLY A 111 -1.27 5.65 -1.97
N SER A 112 -1.06 4.86 -0.91
CA SER A 112 -0.56 5.36 0.39
C SER A 112 0.86 5.92 0.27
N PHE A 113 1.78 5.23 -0.40
CA PHE A 113 3.15 5.73 -0.59
C PHE A 113 3.18 7.04 -1.37
N ASN A 114 2.50 7.10 -2.51
CA ASN A 114 2.46 8.30 -3.35
C ASN A 114 1.86 9.49 -2.62
N LEU A 115 0.76 9.25 -1.91
CA LEU A 115 0.12 10.29 -1.11
C LEU A 115 1.03 10.75 0.02
N MET A 116 1.55 9.85 0.84
CA MET A 116 2.43 10.18 1.97
C MET A 116 3.69 10.92 1.52
N LEU A 117 4.33 10.47 0.44
CA LEU A 117 5.51 11.12 -0.12
C LEU A 117 5.20 12.53 -0.63
N SER A 118 4.01 12.75 -1.22
CA SER A 118 3.58 14.08 -1.69
C SER A 118 3.39 15.11 -0.58
N LEU A 119 3.26 14.67 0.68
CA LEU A 119 3.10 15.54 1.84
C LEU A 119 4.43 16.07 2.37
N PHE A 120 5.55 15.44 2.00
CA PHE A 120 6.86 15.93 2.42
C PHE A 120 7.19 17.26 1.73
N PRO A 121 7.84 18.20 2.45
CA PRO A 121 8.40 19.39 1.82
C PRO A 121 9.35 19.04 0.67
N ALA A 122 9.36 19.84 -0.40
CA ALA A 122 10.13 19.58 -1.62
C ALA A 122 11.64 19.35 -1.41
N ARG A 123 12.21 19.83 -0.30
CA ARG A 123 13.61 19.56 0.06
C ARG A 123 13.82 18.12 0.50
N ILE A 124 12.92 17.59 1.32
CA ILE A 124 13.00 16.21 1.83
C ILE A 124 12.63 15.23 0.71
N LEU A 125 11.60 15.56 -0.07
CA LEU A 125 11.17 14.72 -1.20
C LEU A 125 12.33 14.50 -2.19
N ARG A 126 13.08 15.53 -2.57
CA ARG A 126 14.25 15.39 -3.45
C ARG A 126 15.33 14.45 -2.92
N LEU A 127 15.53 14.42 -1.59
CA LEU A 127 16.47 13.48 -0.97
C LEU A 127 15.94 12.04 -1.02
N LEU A 128 14.65 11.85 -0.77
CA LEU A 128 14.00 10.54 -0.86
C LEU A 128 13.96 10.03 -2.30
N GLU A 129 13.78 10.92 -3.28
CA GLU A 129 13.82 10.62 -4.70
C GLU A 129 15.17 10.08 -5.15
N PHE A 130 16.26 10.69 -4.67
CA PHE A 130 17.60 10.19 -4.92
C PHE A 130 17.80 8.75 -4.41
N VAL A 131 17.13 8.38 -3.32
CA VAL A 131 17.18 7.02 -2.76
C VAL A 131 16.26 6.06 -3.53
N GLY A 132 15.36 6.55 -4.38
CA GLY A 132 14.48 5.74 -5.22
C GLY A 132 13.00 5.73 -4.81
N PHE A 133 12.59 6.65 -3.92
CA PHE A 133 11.17 6.93 -3.72
C PHE A 133 10.64 7.89 -4.79
N SER A 134 9.33 7.95 -5.01
CA SER A 134 8.72 9.03 -5.77
C SER A 134 7.28 9.19 -5.31
N GLY A 135 6.81 10.43 -5.24
CA GLY A 135 5.48 10.73 -4.72
C GLY A 135 4.72 11.67 -5.65
N ASN A 136 3.56 11.24 -6.12
CA ASN A 136 2.61 12.09 -6.83
C ASN A 136 1.23 12.01 -6.15
N ARG A 137 0.72 13.15 -5.69
CA ARG A 137 -0.56 13.22 -4.97
C ARG A 137 -1.73 12.66 -5.76
N GLU A 138 -1.86 13.05 -7.03
CA GLU A 138 -2.99 12.65 -7.88
C GLU A 138 -2.96 11.16 -8.18
N VAL A 139 -1.77 10.61 -8.45
CA VAL A 139 -1.56 9.16 -8.56
C VAL A 139 -1.98 8.48 -7.24
N GLY A 140 -1.52 9.01 -6.10
CA GLY A 140 -1.87 8.52 -4.77
C GLY A 140 -3.37 8.44 -4.53
N LEU A 141 -4.08 9.54 -4.77
CA LEU A 141 -5.53 9.63 -4.62
C LEU A 141 -6.28 8.71 -5.59
N SER A 142 -5.85 8.65 -6.84
CA SER A 142 -6.44 7.75 -7.85
C SER A 142 -6.35 6.29 -7.42
N HIS A 143 -5.17 5.81 -7.03
CA HIS A 143 -4.98 4.44 -6.57
C HIS A 143 -5.79 4.13 -5.31
N LEU A 144 -5.80 5.03 -4.32
CA LEU A 144 -6.60 4.81 -3.11
C LEU A 144 -8.10 4.73 -3.41
N ARG A 145 -8.62 5.54 -4.34
CA ARG A 145 -10.04 5.46 -4.75
C ARG A 145 -10.35 4.13 -5.43
N HIS A 146 -9.47 3.65 -6.33
CA HIS A 146 -9.61 2.32 -6.93
C HIS A 146 -9.56 1.21 -5.88
N GLY A 147 -8.61 1.28 -4.95
CA GLY A 147 -8.47 0.32 -3.84
C GLY A 147 -9.69 0.30 -2.93
N ALA A 148 -10.27 1.45 -2.62
CA ALA A 148 -11.48 1.59 -1.81
C ALA A 148 -12.73 1.05 -2.51
N ALA A 149 -12.79 1.14 -3.84
CA ALA A 149 -13.88 0.59 -4.65
C ALA A 149 -13.77 -0.93 -4.87
N THR A 150 -12.60 -1.52 -4.61
CA THR A 150 -12.37 -2.96 -4.81
C THR A 150 -13.04 -3.76 -3.70
N ASN A 151 -13.62 -4.94 -4.00
CA ASN A 151 -14.14 -5.85 -2.97
C ASN A 151 -13.01 -6.66 -2.31
N SER A 152 -12.06 -5.96 -1.68
CA SER A 152 -10.92 -6.55 -1.00
C SER A 152 -10.94 -6.28 0.50
N LEU A 153 -10.22 -7.09 1.27
CA LEU A 153 -9.99 -6.83 2.70
C LEU A 153 -9.33 -5.44 2.94
N ARG A 154 -8.51 -4.98 2.00
CA ARG A 154 -7.70 -3.75 2.12
C ARG A 154 -8.42 -2.50 1.62
N SER A 155 -9.63 -2.64 1.09
CA SER A 155 -10.49 -1.53 0.68
C SER A 155 -10.77 -0.56 1.83
N ILE A 156 -10.96 -1.09 3.04
CA ILE A 156 -11.19 -0.28 4.24
C ILE A 156 -9.97 0.56 4.61
N LEU A 157 -8.76 0.03 4.44
CA LEU A 157 -7.53 0.78 4.68
C LEU A 157 -7.35 1.90 3.64
N SER A 158 -7.72 1.65 2.38
CA SER A 158 -7.71 2.68 1.34
C SER A 158 -8.70 3.81 1.65
N ALA A 159 -9.93 3.46 2.04
CA ALA A 159 -10.95 4.42 2.45
C ALA A 159 -10.50 5.20 3.71
N PHE A 160 -9.92 4.53 4.69
CA PHE A 160 -9.41 5.17 5.90
C PHE A 160 -8.27 6.17 5.59
N THR A 161 -7.32 5.81 4.73
CA THR A 161 -6.25 6.72 4.29
C THR A 161 -6.82 7.95 3.59
N LEU A 162 -7.82 7.78 2.72
CA LEU A 162 -8.50 8.91 2.07
C LEU A 162 -9.24 9.81 3.05
N LEU A 163 -9.93 9.23 4.03
CA LEU A 163 -10.62 9.99 5.08
C LEU A 163 -9.64 10.80 5.93
N MET A 164 -8.54 10.17 6.38
CA MET A 164 -7.48 10.84 7.12
C MET A 164 -6.88 11.99 6.30
N PHE A 165 -6.66 11.77 5.00
CA PHE A 165 -6.13 12.83 4.14
C PHE A 165 -7.10 14.01 4.03
N ASN A 166 -8.35 13.75 3.65
CA ASN A 166 -9.33 14.78 3.32
C ASN A 166 -9.87 15.56 4.53
N ILE A 167 -9.87 14.95 5.73
CA ILE A 167 -10.48 15.54 6.93
C ILE A 167 -9.43 16.09 7.89
N TYR A 168 -8.28 15.43 8.01
CA TYR A 168 -7.31 15.71 9.08
C TYR A 168 -6.02 16.32 8.53
N ILE A 169 -5.39 15.64 7.56
CA ILE A 169 -4.06 16.01 7.08
C ILE A 169 -4.08 17.32 6.29
N THR A 170 -5.07 17.54 5.42
CA THR A 170 -5.20 18.81 4.67
C THR A 170 -5.35 20.01 5.60
N VAL A 171 -6.16 19.85 6.65
CA VAL A 171 -6.44 20.88 7.66
C VAL A 171 -5.20 21.20 8.50
N ILE A 172 -4.51 20.18 9.03
CA ILE A 172 -3.34 20.40 9.89
C ILE A 172 -2.15 20.96 9.14
N LEU A 173 -1.93 20.52 7.89
CA LEU A 173 -0.85 21.05 7.06
C LEU A 173 -1.21 22.42 6.44
N GLY A 174 -2.46 22.88 6.58
CA GLY A 174 -2.96 24.10 5.93
C GLY A 174 -2.88 24.04 4.41
N THR A 175 -2.93 22.84 3.83
CA THR A 175 -2.71 22.60 2.38
C THR A 175 -4.02 22.56 1.58
N GLY A 176 -5.16 22.59 2.26
CA GLY A 176 -6.48 22.62 1.63
C GLY A 176 -7.59 22.64 2.68
N GLU A 177 -8.83 22.71 2.20
CA GLU A 177 -10.03 22.63 3.05
C GLU A 177 -10.42 21.18 3.32
N CYS A 178 -11.23 20.99 4.36
CA CYS A 178 -11.83 19.69 4.68
C CYS A 178 -12.80 19.29 3.56
N ASN A 179 -12.51 18.20 2.85
CA ASN A 179 -13.37 17.70 1.77
C ASN A 179 -14.43 16.73 2.33
N LEU A 180 -15.45 17.29 2.98
CA LEU A 180 -16.55 16.53 3.57
C LEU A 180 -17.36 15.75 2.53
N ALA A 181 -17.51 16.29 1.32
CA ALA A 181 -18.25 15.62 0.25
C ALA A 181 -17.59 14.29 -0.16
N GLU A 182 -16.27 14.28 -0.30
CA GLU A 182 -15.53 13.04 -0.58
C GLU A 182 -15.58 12.07 0.60
N ALA A 183 -15.49 12.56 1.84
CA ALA A 183 -15.62 11.73 3.02
C ALA A 183 -16.99 11.04 3.13
N GLU A 184 -18.08 11.77 2.90
CA GLU A 184 -19.43 11.20 2.88
C GLU A 184 -19.60 10.16 1.77
N ALA A 185 -19.07 10.45 0.58
CA ALA A 185 -19.11 9.52 -0.55
C ALA A 185 -18.38 8.20 -0.22
N LEU A 186 -17.23 8.27 0.45
CA LEU A 186 -16.46 7.10 0.88
C LEU A 186 -17.17 6.27 1.96
N LEU A 187 -17.92 6.92 2.85
CA LEU A 187 -18.63 6.25 3.95
C LEU A 187 -19.98 5.65 3.52
N LYS A 188 -20.62 6.19 2.48
CA LYS A 188 -21.95 5.76 2.02
C LYS A 188 -22.09 4.24 1.81
N PRO A 189 -21.16 3.54 1.14
CA PRO A 189 -21.22 2.07 0.98
C PRO A 189 -21.21 1.32 2.32
N TYR A 190 -20.45 1.80 3.31
CA TYR A 190 -20.35 1.18 4.62
C TYR A 190 -21.62 1.35 5.46
N THR A 191 -22.32 2.49 5.33
CA THR A 191 -23.61 2.68 6.01
C THR A 191 -24.69 1.72 5.50
N LEU A 192 -24.60 1.31 4.23
CA LEU A 192 -25.51 0.34 3.62
C LEU A 192 -25.14 -1.09 4.05
N LYS A 193 -23.84 -1.39 4.10
CA LYS A 193 -23.32 -2.70 4.52
C LYS A 193 -23.55 -2.98 6.01
N PHE A 194 -23.53 -1.95 6.85
CA PHE A 194 -23.68 -2.05 8.31
C PHE A 194 -24.84 -1.18 8.83
N PRO A 195 -26.10 -1.60 8.62
CA PRO A 195 -27.29 -0.77 8.89
C PRO A 195 -27.49 -0.45 10.38
N LYS A 196 -26.96 -1.26 11.30
CA LYS A 196 -27.03 -0.98 12.76
C LYS A 196 -26.20 0.24 13.17
N VAL A 197 -25.10 0.54 12.45
CA VAL A 197 -24.28 1.74 12.71
C VAL A 197 -25.06 3.01 12.37
N ARG A 198 -25.84 2.97 11.28
CA ARG A 198 -26.72 4.09 10.87
C ARG A 198 -27.76 4.43 11.94
N GLN A 199 -28.30 3.44 12.65
CA GLN A 199 -29.29 3.68 13.70
C GLN A 199 -28.70 4.46 14.88
N LEU A 200 -27.42 4.24 15.20
CA LEU A 200 -26.72 4.95 16.27
C LEU A 200 -26.45 6.42 15.90
N THR A 201 -26.10 6.70 14.64
CA THR A 201 -25.86 8.08 14.18
C THR A 201 -27.14 8.93 14.14
N HIS A 202 -28.29 8.34 13.84
CA HIS A 202 -29.58 9.05 13.90
C HIS A 202 -30.06 9.28 15.34
N SER A 203 -29.73 8.40 16.28
CA SER A 203 -30.04 8.61 17.69
C SER A 203 -29.22 9.74 18.28
N ALA A 204 -27.93 9.85 17.93
CA ALA A 204 -27.02 10.87 18.44
C ALA A 204 -27.18 12.26 17.78
N ALA A 205 -27.91 12.36 16.65
CA ALA A 205 -28.20 13.64 15.98
C ALA A 205 -29.51 14.30 16.48
N ASN A 206 -30.28 13.59 17.32
CA ASN A 206 -31.52 14.06 17.93
C ASN A 206 -31.36 14.41 19.43
N ASP A 207 -30.12 14.37 19.94
CA ASP A 207 -29.71 14.85 21.26
C ASP A 207 -28.81 16.09 21.10
#